data_AF-A0A439KXX7-F1
#
_entry.id   AF-A0A439KXX7-F1
#
_cell.length_a   1.000
_cell.length_b   1.000
_cell.length_c   1.000
_cell.angle_alpha   90.00
_cell.angle_beta   90.00
_cell.angle_gamma   90.00
#
_symmetry.space_group_name_H-M   'P 1'
#
loop_
_entity.id
_entity.type
_entity.pdbx_description
1 polymer ?
#
loop_
_entity_poly.entity_id
_entity_poly.type
_entity_poly.pdbx_seq_one_letter_code
_entity_poly.pdbx_strand_id
1 'polypeptide(L)' 'MFAGKKFAAFLFDMDGTVVNSIAAAERVWADWARRQGLDVAAFLPTIHGVRAIETIAQLALPG' A
#
# COMPACT_ATOMS: atom_id res chain seq x y z
N MET A 1 19.07 -20.19 11.24
CA MET A 1 18.32 -19.25 12.11
C MET A 1 17.01 -19.82 12.68
N PHE A 2 16.44 -20.93 12.18
CA PHE A 2 15.19 -21.50 12.75
C PHE A 2 15.14 -23.05 12.79
N ALA A 3 16.27 -23.73 12.60
CA ALA A 3 16.31 -25.19 12.58
C ALA A 3 15.83 -25.77 13.93
N GLY A 4 14.91 -26.73 13.87
CA GLY A 4 14.33 -27.40 15.04
C GLY A 4 13.18 -26.66 15.74
N LYS A 5 12.81 -25.44 15.30
CA LYS A 5 11.64 -24.74 15.87
C LYS A 5 10.33 -25.20 15.22
N LYS A 6 9.32 -25.41 16.06
CA LYS A 6 7.92 -25.59 15.64
C LYS A 6 7.15 -24.29 15.85
N PHE A 7 6.29 -23.94 14.91
CA PHE A 7 5.44 -22.75 14.98
C PHE A 7 3.98 -23.20 14.98
N ALA A 8 3.15 -22.51 15.78
CA ALA A 8 1.71 -22.81 15.87
C ALA A 8 0.92 -22.25 14.68
N ALA A 9 1.32 -21.07 14.18
CA ALA A 9 0.70 -20.42 13.04
C ALA A 9 1.66 -19.39 12.40
N PHE A 10 1.31 -18.96 11.19
CA PHE A 10 1.93 -17.85 10.48
C PHE A 10 0.83 -16.87 10.05
N LEU A 11 1.13 -15.59 10.15
CA LEU A 11 0.29 -14.52 9.61
C LEU A 11 1.01 -13.93 8.40
N PHE A 12 0.30 -13.87 7.28
CA PHE A 12 0.80 -13.29 6.05
C PHE A 12 0.00 -12.04 5.74
N ASP A 13 0.71 -11.01 5.33
CA ASP A 13 0.09 -9.91 4.60
C ASP A 13 -0.39 -10.40 3.22
N MET A 14 -1.22 -9.63 2.54
CA MET A 14 -1.77 -9.99 1.22
C MET A 14 -0.93 -9.40 0.09
N ASP A 15 -0.85 -8.07 0.03
CA ASP A 15 -0.28 -7.33 -1.11
C ASP A 15 1.25 -7.43 -1.11
N GLY A 16 1.83 -7.91 -2.20
CA GLY A 16 3.28 -8.14 -2.29
C GLY A 16 3.80 -9.32 -1.45
N THR A 17 2.94 -9.98 -0.66
CA THR A 17 3.28 -11.17 0.14
C THR A 17 2.65 -12.43 -0.44
N VAL A 18 1.32 -12.48 -0.55
CA VAL A 18 0.58 -13.62 -1.13
C VAL A 18 0.28 -13.37 -2.60
N VAL A 19 0.00 -12.12 -2.99
CA VAL A 19 -0.35 -11.74 -4.37
C VAL A 19 0.57 -10.62 -4.85
N ASN A 20 1.07 -10.72 -6.07
CA ASN A 20 1.80 -9.62 -6.72
C ASN A 20 0.81 -8.56 -7.26
N SER A 21 0.21 -7.80 -6.35
CA SER A 21 -0.80 -6.75 -6.63
C SER A 21 -0.21 -5.34 -6.68
N ILE A 22 1.09 -5.17 -6.40
CA ILE A 22 1.76 -3.86 -6.25
C ILE A 22 1.54 -2.97 -7.48
N ALA A 23 1.84 -3.48 -8.67
CA ALA A 23 1.68 -2.70 -9.91
C ALA A 23 0.21 -2.30 -10.19
N ALA A 24 -0.75 -3.13 -9.79
CA ALA A 24 -2.17 -2.81 -9.93
C ALA A 24 -2.58 -1.71 -8.95
N ALA A 25 -2.12 -1.78 -7.71
CA ALA A 25 -2.34 -0.75 -6.70
C ALA A 25 -1.72 0.59 -7.11
N GLU A 26 -0.46 0.60 -7.53
CA GLU A 26 0.23 1.80 -8.01
C GLU A 26 -0.48 2.47 -9.17
N ARG A 27 -1.01 1.70 -10.13
CA ARG A 27 -1.78 2.25 -11.25
C ARG A 27 -3.04 3.00 -10.77
N VAL A 28 -3.82 2.38 -9.90
CA VAL A 28 -5.07 2.98 -9.38
C VAL A 28 -4.76 4.24 -8.57
N TRP A 29 -3.74 4.19 -7.72
CA TRP A 29 -3.32 5.34 -6.93
C TRP A 29 -2.73 6.47 -7.77
N ALA A 30 -1.96 6.16 -8.81
CA ALA A 30 -1.44 7.16 -9.74
C ALA A 30 -2.59 7.88 -10.47
N ASP A 31 -3.59 7.14 -10.94
CA ASP A 31 -4.75 7.72 -11.61
C ASP A 31 -5.59 8.59 -10.66
N TRP A 32 -5.76 8.15 -9.41
CA TRP A 32 -6.42 8.95 -8.39
C TRP A 32 -5.62 10.22 -8.05
N ALA A 33 -4.32 10.11 -7.82
CA ALA A 33 -3.44 11.23 -7.47
C ALA A 33 -3.42 12.32 -8.55
N ARG A 34 -3.38 11.93 -9.83
CA ARG A 34 -3.48 12.88 -10.96
C ARG A 34 -4.80 13.66 -10.92
N ARG A 35 -5.92 13.01 -10.59
CA ARG A 35 -7.23 13.67 -10.47
C ARG A 35 -7.28 14.66 -9.30
N GLN A 36 -6.50 14.41 -8.25
CA GLN A 36 -6.35 15.30 -7.10
C GLN A 36 -5.27 16.39 -7.30
N GLY A 37 -4.58 16.42 -8.44
CA GLY A 37 -3.50 17.38 -8.71
C GLY A 37 -2.21 17.12 -7.90
N LEU A 38 -2.03 15.90 -7.39
CA LEU A 38 -0.84 15.52 -6.61
C LEU A 38 0.32 15.13 -7.53
N ASP A 39 1.54 15.37 -7.04
CA ASP A 39 2.75 14.78 -7.63
C ASP A 39 2.78 13.27 -7.37
N VAL A 40 2.53 12.49 -8.42
CA VAL A 40 2.49 11.03 -8.39
C VAL A 40 3.81 10.43 -7.89
N ALA A 41 4.95 11.00 -8.30
CA ALA A 41 6.26 10.45 -7.95
C ALA A 41 6.56 10.62 -6.46
N ALA A 42 6.15 11.74 -5.87
CA ALA A 42 6.25 11.98 -4.43
C ALA A 42 5.18 11.21 -3.64
N PHE A 43 4.01 10.97 -4.23
CA PHE A 43 2.87 10.34 -3.56
C PHE A 43 2.96 8.82 -3.45
N LEU A 44 3.29 8.09 -4.53
CA LEU A 44 3.27 6.63 -4.54
C LEU A 44 4.14 5.93 -3.48
N PRO A 45 5.29 6.47 -3.04
CA PRO A 45 6.04 5.86 -1.94
C PRO A 45 5.28 5.83 -0.59
N THR A 46 4.22 6.63 -0.43
CA THR A 46 3.53 6.81 0.86
C THR A 46 2.38 5.82 1.12
N ILE A 47 1.96 5.05 0.12
CA ILE A 47 0.71 4.26 0.19
C ILE A 47 0.90 2.80 0.63
N HIS A 48 2.11 2.26 0.55
CA HIS A 48 2.33 0.82 0.73
C HIS A 48 2.15 0.40 2.19
N GLY A 49 1.33 -0.64 2.42
CA GLY A 49 1.05 -1.16 3.76
C GLY A 49 0.17 -0.25 4.63
N VAL A 50 -0.37 0.83 4.07
CA VAL A 50 -1.27 1.77 4.77
C VAL A 50 -2.69 1.56 4.26
N ARG A 51 -3.69 1.72 5.13
CA ARG A 51 -5.09 1.63 4.70
C ARG A 51 -5.42 2.83 3.82
N ALA A 52 -6.11 2.61 2.71
CA ALA A 52 -6.45 3.68 1.77
C ALA A 52 -7.16 4.88 2.41
N ILE A 53 -8.04 4.65 3.40
CA ILE A 53 -8.71 5.71 4.15
C ILE A 53 -7.74 6.59 4.93
N GLU A 54 -6.67 6.01 5.49
CA GLU A 54 -5.65 6.76 6.24
C GLU A 54 -4.80 7.59 5.29
N THR A 55 -4.39 7.01 4.15
CA THR A 55 -3.67 7.73 3.09
C THR A 55 -4.45 8.96 2.64
N ILE A 56 -5.76 8.82 2.37
CA ILE A 56 -6.59 9.95 1.93
C ILE A 56 -6.76 10.99 3.04
N ALA A 57 -7.03 10.54 4.27
CA ALA A 57 -7.23 11.44 5.41
C ALA A 57 -5.99 12.29 5.72
N GLN A 58 -4.79 11.74 5.58
CA GLN A 58 -3.52 12.44 5.84
C GLN A 58 -3.23 13.57 4.87
N LEU A 59 -3.79 13.54 3.66
CA LEU A 59 -3.57 14.57 2.64
C LEU A 59 -4.36 15.85 2.91
N ALA A 60 -5.40 15.79 3.75
CA ALA A 60 -6.25 16.93 4.11
C ALA A 60 -6.72 17.76 2.88
N LEU A 61 -7.08 17.08 1.79
CA LEU A 61 -7.50 17.72 0.55
C LEU A 61 -8.83 18.49 0.76
N PRO A 62 -8.98 19.68 0.14
CA PRO A 62 -10.25 20.39 0.15
C PRO A 62 -11.31 19.59 -0.63
N GLY A 63 -12.55 19.62 -0.13
CA GLY A 63 -13.72 18.99 -0.75
C GLY A 63 -14.45 19.89 -1.74
#